data_AF-A0A2T2RKJ6-F1
#
_entry.id   AF-A0A2T2RKJ6-F1
#
_cell.length_a   1.000
_cell.length_b   1.000
_cell.length_c   1.000
_cell.angle_alpha   90.00
_cell.angle_beta   90.00
_cell.angle_gamma   90.00
#
_symmetry.space_group_name_H-M   'P 1'
#
loop_
_entity.id
_entity.type
_entity.pdbx_description
1 polymer ?
#
loop_
_entity_poly.entity_id
_entity_poly.type
_entity_poly.pdbx_seq_one_letter_code
_entity_poly.pdbx_strand_id
1 'polypeptide(L)'
;MTACRHRRGDTQRRARRPPPLSPRGRFRPRLEEAIVINAAFKATQTPTPTTIELERPDAVSHTNERYVRLVYEIARRAAIPTWLDAATSTRATLAALGEWMDSDLRAEVAQHLPEGLGQALTEVSVSLRRGDVVALYRRAAADTGEDLSLHDVALRCAAVLAVLGESLPAHVVARLTDELPDDIAALVVLADRRRSG
;
A
#
# COMPACT_ATOMS: atom_id res chain seq x y z
N MET A 1 29.91 -66.19 40.77
CA MET A 1 30.35 -66.34 39.36
C MET A 1 29.28 -65.75 38.47
N THR A 2 29.64 -64.74 37.64
CA THR A 2 28.98 -64.30 36.39
C THR A 2 27.58 -63.66 36.53
N ALA A 3 27.20 -62.45 36.07
CA ALA A 3 27.84 -61.36 35.34
C ALA A 3 27.00 -60.06 35.46
N CYS A 4 27.64 -58.95 35.09
CA CYS A 4 27.20 -57.58 34.89
C CYS A 4 25.86 -57.36 34.14
N ARG A 5 25.13 -56.26 34.44
CA ARG A 5 25.08 -55.03 33.60
C ARG A 5 24.08 -53.97 34.10
N HIS A 6 24.56 -52.72 34.14
CA HIS A 6 23.80 -51.46 34.12
C HIS A 6 23.08 -51.21 32.78
N ARG A 7 21.94 -50.49 32.82
CA ARG A 7 21.50 -49.37 31.94
C ARG A 7 20.13 -48.87 32.46
N ARG A 8 19.96 -47.65 32.99
CA ARG A 8 19.97 -46.28 32.40
C ARG A 8 19.10 -46.09 31.16
N GLY A 9 18.22 -45.09 31.25
CA GLY A 9 17.61 -44.34 30.14
C GLY A 9 16.32 -44.97 29.61
N ASP A 10 15.26 -44.27 29.23
CA ASP A 10 15.10 -42.84 29.06
C ASP A 10 13.60 -42.53 29.01
N THR A 11 13.22 -41.44 29.66
CA THR A 11 12.00 -40.69 29.39
C THR A 11 11.99 -40.30 27.91
N GLN A 12 11.24 -41.02 27.08
CA GLN A 12 10.88 -40.51 25.75
C GLN A 12 9.87 -39.36 25.93
N ARG A 13 10.41 -38.16 26.21
CA ARG A 13 9.86 -36.92 25.70
C ARG A 13 9.72 -37.11 24.20
N ARG A 14 8.51 -37.40 23.74
CA ARG A 14 8.14 -37.26 22.34
C ARG A 14 8.43 -35.81 21.97
N ALA A 15 9.56 -35.58 21.31
CA ALA A 15 9.86 -34.35 20.64
C ALA A 15 8.69 -34.08 19.69
N ARG A 16 7.79 -33.17 20.09
CA ARG A 16 6.83 -32.57 19.19
C ARG A 16 7.68 -31.91 18.11
N ARG A 17 7.81 -32.56 16.96
CA ARG A 17 8.33 -31.90 15.76
C ARG A 17 7.50 -30.62 15.60
N PRO A 18 8.11 -29.44 15.47
CA PRO A 18 7.34 -28.27 15.05
C PRO A 18 6.68 -28.62 13.71
N PRO A 19 5.44 -28.17 13.47
CA PRO A 19 4.82 -28.36 12.17
C PRO A 19 5.75 -27.77 11.10
N PRO A 20 5.81 -28.36 9.90
CA PRO A 20 6.55 -27.74 8.80
C PRO A 20 6.00 -26.33 8.62
N LEU A 21 6.91 -25.34 8.57
CA LEU A 21 6.57 -23.98 8.18
C LEU A 21 5.88 -24.09 6.82
N SER A 22 4.57 -23.82 6.79
CA SER A 22 3.82 -23.76 5.54
C SER A 22 4.57 -22.84 4.58
N PRO A 23 4.91 -23.30 3.36
CA PRO A 23 5.49 -22.41 2.37
C PRO A 23 4.46 -21.32 2.12
N ARG A 24 4.86 -20.08 2.42
CA ARG A 24 4.20 -18.79 2.11
C ARG A 24 2.91 -18.98 1.31
N GLY A 25 1.78 -18.79 1.98
CA GLY A 25 0.45 -18.96 1.40
C GLY A 25 0.38 -18.26 0.05
N ARG A 26 0.31 -19.04 -1.03
CA ARG A 26 0.03 -18.52 -2.36
C ARG A 26 -1.39 -17.96 -2.31
N PHE A 27 -1.49 -16.65 -2.14
CA PHE A 27 -2.71 -15.90 -2.34
C PHE A 27 -3.23 -16.25 -3.74
N ARG A 28 -4.42 -16.87 -3.81
CA ARG A 28 -5.18 -17.02 -5.05
C ARG A 28 -6.33 -16.02 -4.96
N PRO A 29 -6.19 -14.81 -5.51
CA PRO A 29 -7.31 -13.88 -5.58
C PRO A 29 -8.49 -14.57 -6.26
N ARG A 30 -9.72 -14.22 -5.87
CA ARG A 30 -10.88 -14.61 -6.68
C ARG A 30 -10.69 -14.06 -8.09
N LEU A 31 -11.23 -14.71 -9.12
CA LEU A 31 -11.00 -14.33 -10.52
C LEU A 31 -11.27 -12.82 -10.76
N GLU A 32 -12.32 -12.29 -10.13
CA GLU A 32 -12.67 -10.87 -10.14
C GLU A 32 -11.58 -9.97 -9.52
N GLU A 33 -11.02 -10.37 -8.37
CA GLU A 33 -9.93 -9.64 -7.71
C GLU A 33 -8.65 -9.65 -8.56
N ALA A 34 -8.35 -10.78 -9.21
CA ALA A 34 -7.20 -10.88 -10.12
C ALA A 34 -7.35 -9.97 -11.35
N ILE A 35 -8.57 -9.87 -11.90
CA ILE A 35 -8.91 -8.95 -12.99
C ILE A 35 -8.72 -7.50 -12.55
N VAL A 36 -9.19 -7.14 -11.36
CA VAL A 36 -9.07 -5.80 -10.79
C VAL A 36 -7.61 -5.42 -10.56
N ILE A 37 -6.81 -6.29 -9.94
CA ILE A 37 -5.38 -6.06 -9.71
C ILE A 37 -4.65 -5.86 -11.04
N ASN A 38 -4.90 -6.72 -12.03
CA ASN A 38 -4.24 -6.63 -13.33
C ASN A 38 -4.68 -5.37 -14.11
N ALA A 39 -5.95 -4.98 -14.00
CA ALA A 39 -6.44 -3.76 -14.64
C ALA A 39 -5.87 -2.50 -13.97
N ALA A 40 -5.75 -2.47 -12.65
CA ALA A 40 -5.09 -1.38 -11.92
C ALA A 40 -3.60 -1.30 -12.31
N PHE A 41 -2.91 -2.43 -12.36
CA PHE A 41 -1.52 -2.52 -12.81
C PHE A 41 -1.36 -1.98 -14.24
N LYS A 42 -2.22 -2.38 -15.18
CA LYS A 42 -2.21 -1.87 -16.56
C LYS A 42 -2.54 -0.37 -16.65
N ALA A 43 -3.51 0.12 -15.88
CA ALA A 43 -3.87 1.54 -15.90
C ALA A 43 -2.72 2.43 -15.41
N THR A 44 -1.94 1.97 -14.43
CA THR A 44 -0.72 2.69 -14.03
C THR A 44 0.39 2.70 -15.10
N GLN A 45 0.29 1.89 -16.16
CA GLN A 45 1.26 1.83 -17.27
C GLN A 45 0.86 2.71 -18.46
N THR A 46 -0.44 2.84 -18.76
CA THR A 46 -0.94 3.67 -19.87
C THR A 46 -1.25 5.09 -19.38
N PRO A 47 -0.55 6.15 -19.85
CA PRO A 47 -1.00 7.50 -19.61
C PRO A 47 -2.30 7.73 -20.40
N THR A 48 -3.44 7.70 -19.73
CA THR A 48 -4.71 8.11 -20.34
C THR A 48 -4.63 9.62 -20.60
N PRO A 49 -4.74 10.09 -21.84
CA PRO A 49 -4.83 11.52 -22.13
C PRO A 49 -6.26 11.97 -21.83
N THR A 50 -6.64 11.93 -20.55
CA THR A 50 -7.88 12.57 -20.13
C THR A 50 -7.53 14.02 -19.86
N THR A 51 -8.01 14.93 -20.70
CA THR A 51 -8.08 16.36 -20.39
C THR A 51 -9.07 16.49 -19.23
N ILE A 52 -8.59 16.27 -18.01
CA ILE A 52 -9.38 16.54 -16.81
C ILE A 52 -9.21 18.04 -16.56
N GLU A 53 -10.26 18.81 -16.85
CA GLU A 53 -10.38 20.18 -16.35
C GLU A 53 -10.63 20.10 -14.84
N LEU A 54 -9.57 19.83 -14.09
CA LEU A 54 -9.60 19.95 -12.64
C LEU A 54 -9.68 21.44 -12.34
N GLU A 55 -10.84 21.91 -11.87
CA GLU A 55 -10.97 23.24 -11.27
C GLU A 55 -9.93 23.35 -10.17
N ARG A 56 -8.83 24.05 -10.47
CA ARG A 56 -7.75 24.29 -9.53
C ARG A 56 -8.28 25.32 -8.55
N PRO A 57 -8.20 25.09 -7.23
CA PRO A 57 -8.66 26.10 -6.27
C PRO A 57 -7.87 27.40 -6.47
N ASP A 58 -8.58 28.52 -6.66
CA ASP A 58 -8.01 29.82 -7.07
C ASP A 58 -7.05 30.46 -6.04
N ALA A 59 -6.93 29.89 -4.84
CA ALA A 59 -6.11 30.41 -3.75
C ALA A 59 -5.10 29.36 -3.24
N VAL A 60 -4.02 29.14 -4.00
CA VAL A 60 -2.93 28.25 -3.61
C VAL A 60 -1.80 29.05 -2.97
N SER A 61 -1.75 29.10 -1.63
CA SER A 61 -0.54 29.51 -0.90
C SER A 61 0.62 28.54 -1.24
N HIS A 62 1.89 28.96 -1.19
CA HIS A 62 3.03 28.14 -1.63
C HIS A 62 3.10 26.76 -0.92
N THR A 63 2.66 26.66 0.34
CA THR A 63 2.52 25.39 1.10
C THR A 63 1.53 24.41 0.45
N ASN A 64 0.59 24.94 -0.32
CA ASN A 64 -0.48 24.22 -0.99
C ASN A 64 -0.07 23.76 -2.41
N GLU A 65 1.07 24.23 -2.97
CA GLU A 65 1.48 23.88 -4.34
C GLU A 65 1.94 22.43 -4.47
N ARG A 66 2.75 21.93 -3.52
CA ARG A 66 3.16 20.50 -3.50
C ARG A 66 1.96 19.58 -3.29
N TYR A 67 1.02 19.97 -2.43
CA TYR A 67 -0.23 19.24 -2.20
C TYR A 67 -1.06 19.17 -3.48
N VAL A 68 -1.35 20.32 -4.08
CA VAL A 68 -2.14 20.42 -5.32
C VAL A 68 -1.49 19.62 -6.45
N ARG A 69 -0.17 19.71 -6.63
CA ARG A 69 0.55 18.98 -7.68
C ARG A 69 0.43 17.46 -7.50
N LEU A 70 0.58 16.97 -6.27
CA LEU A 70 0.52 15.53 -5.98
C LEU A 70 -0.90 14.99 -6.20
N VAL A 71 -1.92 15.68 -5.66
CA VAL A 71 -3.34 15.31 -5.86
C VAL A 71 -3.74 15.37 -7.33
N TYR A 72 -3.29 16.40 -8.06
CA TYR A 72 -3.55 16.52 -9.50
C TYR A 72 -2.94 15.35 -10.28
N GLU A 73 -1.72 14.94 -9.96
CA GLU A 73 -1.07 13.83 -10.64
C GLU A 73 -1.80 12.50 -10.38
N ILE A 74 -2.30 12.29 -9.17
CA ILE A 74 -3.15 11.13 -8.82
C ILE A 74 -4.47 11.17 -9.60
N ALA A 75 -5.14 12.33 -9.60
CA ALA A 75 -6.40 12.52 -10.32
C ALA A 75 -6.24 12.18 -11.81
N ARG A 76 -5.16 12.68 -12.43
CA ARG A 76 -4.81 12.40 -13.82
C ARG A 76 -4.61 10.91 -14.09
N ARG A 77 -3.84 10.22 -13.25
CA ARG A 77 -3.51 8.79 -13.45
C ARG A 77 -4.70 7.86 -13.24
N ALA A 78 -5.57 8.19 -12.29
CA ALA A 78 -6.76 7.39 -11.99
C ALA A 78 -8.03 7.88 -12.71
N ALA A 79 -7.90 8.86 -13.62
CA ALA A 79 -9.02 9.49 -14.32
C ALA A 79 -10.15 9.96 -13.37
N ILE A 80 -9.77 10.52 -12.22
CA ILE A 80 -10.71 11.00 -11.21
C ILE A 80 -11.27 12.35 -11.68
N PRO A 81 -12.60 12.50 -11.80
CA PRO A 81 -13.20 13.65 -12.47
C PRO A 81 -13.04 14.95 -11.67
N THR A 82 -12.95 14.88 -10.34
CA THR A 82 -12.89 16.06 -9.49
C THR A 82 -11.65 16.07 -8.61
N TRP A 83 -11.18 17.28 -8.27
CA TRP A 83 -10.07 17.47 -7.35
C TRP A 83 -10.42 16.99 -5.94
N LEU A 84 -11.67 17.21 -5.51
CA LEU A 84 -12.13 16.81 -4.18
C LEU A 84 -12.12 15.29 -4.02
N ASP A 85 -12.61 14.54 -5.00
CA ASP A 85 -12.62 13.07 -4.96
C ASP A 85 -11.19 12.54 -4.99
N ALA A 86 -10.30 13.19 -5.73
CA ALA A 86 -8.88 12.83 -5.78
C ALA A 86 -8.19 13.08 -4.43
N ALA A 87 -8.44 14.23 -3.80
CA ALA A 87 -7.91 14.55 -2.48
C ALA A 87 -8.43 13.56 -1.42
N THR A 88 -9.73 13.28 -1.43
CA THR A 88 -10.40 12.34 -0.53
C THR A 88 -9.85 10.93 -0.70
N SER A 89 -9.75 10.44 -1.94
CA SER A 89 -9.20 9.12 -2.25
C SER A 89 -7.72 8.99 -1.89
N THR A 90 -6.96 10.07 -2.06
CA THR A 90 -5.55 10.13 -1.66
C THR A 90 -5.42 9.99 -0.15
N ARG A 91 -6.17 10.79 0.62
CA ARG A 91 -6.16 10.74 2.08
C ARG A 91 -6.61 9.37 2.59
N ALA A 92 -7.70 8.82 2.05
CA ALA A 92 -8.21 7.50 2.43
C ALA A 92 -7.20 6.39 2.13
N THR A 93 -6.49 6.47 1.00
CA THR A 93 -5.45 5.48 0.67
C THR A 93 -4.24 5.60 1.59
N LEU A 94 -3.80 6.82 1.93
CA LEU A 94 -2.67 7.03 2.85
C LEU A 94 -3.01 6.63 4.28
N ALA A 95 -4.24 6.91 4.73
CA ALA A 95 -4.74 6.46 6.03
C ALA A 95 -4.82 4.93 6.08
N ALA A 96 -5.38 4.30 5.04
CA ALA A 96 -5.36 2.85 4.92
C ALA A 96 -3.93 2.33 4.96
N LEU A 97 -3.01 2.85 4.14
CA LEU A 97 -1.63 2.41 4.10
C LEU A 97 -0.90 2.57 5.44
N GLY A 98 -1.17 3.64 6.19
CA GLY A 98 -0.63 3.86 7.53
C GLY A 98 -0.97 2.74 8.51
N GLU A 99 -2.09 2.02 8.33
CA GLU A 99 -2.45 0.87 9.17
C GLU A 99 -1.49 -0.33 9.00
N TRP A 100 -0.74 -0.41 7.90
CA TRP A 100 0.22 -1.50 7.61
C TRP A 100 1.65 -1.18 8.07
N MET A 101 1.93 0.08 8.41
CA MET A 101 3.26 0.55 8.79
C MET A 101 3.39 0.67 10.32
N ASP A 102 4.60 0.49 10.83
CA ASP A 102 4.89 0.88 12.21
C ASP A 102 4.90 2.41 12.39
N SER A 103 5.00 2.90 13.63
CA SER A 103 5.01 4.34 13.90
C SER A 103 6.21 5.07 13.28
N ASP A 104 7.36 4.41 13.20
CA ASP A 104 8.62 5.02 12.82
C ASP A 104 8.68 5.18 11.30
N LEU A 105 8.30 4.14 10.56
CA LEU A 105 8.14 4.21 9.11
C LEU A 105 7.05 5.21 8.72
N ARG A 106 5.93 5.27 9.46
CA ARG A 106 4.89 6.29 9.20
C ARG A 106 5.44 7.71 9.33
N ALA A 107 6.16 7.98 10.42
CA ALA A 107 6.74 9.29 10.65
C ALA A 107 7.78 9.64 9.58
N GLU A 108 8.60 8.69 9.16
CA GLU A 108 9.59 8.87 8.09
C GLU A 108 8.91 9.19 6.74
N VAL A 109 7.91 8.40 6.33
CA VAL A 109 7.16 8.65 5.09
C VAL A 109 6.45 10.01 5.14
N ALA A 110 5.81 10.35 6.27
CA ALA A 110 5.08 11.59 6.43
C ALA A 110 5.96 12.85 6.31
N GLN A 111 7.24 12.79 6.70
CA GLN A 111 8.19 13.91 6.56
C GLN A 111 8.45 14.30 5.09
N HIS A 112 8.23 13.37 4.16
CA HIS A 112 8.40 13.62 2.73
C HIS A 112 7.11 14.05 2.03
N LEU A 113 5.99 14.06 2.75
CA LEU A 113 4.68 14.42 2.21
C LEU A 113 4.29 15.85 2.60
N PRO A 114 3.42 16.50 1.80
CA PRO A 114 2.74 17.71 2.23
C PRO A 114 1.95 17.47 3.53
N GLU A 115 1.90 18.46 4.42
CA GLU A 115 1.35 18.33 5.79
C GLU A 115 0.01 17.59 5.85
N GLY A 116 -0.99 18.00 5.05
CA GLY A 116 -2.32 17.37 5.07
C GLY A 116 -2.35 15.90 4.57
N LEU A 117 -1.36 15.48 3.79
CA LEU A 117 -1.20 14.08 3.37
C LEU A 117 -0.37 13.28 4.38
N GLY A 118 0.65 13.90 4.96
CA GLY A 118 1.44 13.33 6.05
C GLY A 118 0.59 13.04 7.29
N GLN A 119 -0.32 13.96 7.66
CA GLN A 119 -1.29 13.79 8.75
C GLN A 119 -2.21 12.58 8.52
N ALA A 120 -2.72 12.41 7.29
CA ALA A 120 -3.60 11.28 6.98
C ALA A 120 -2.91 9.93 7.25
N LEU A 121 -1.60 9.85 7.07
CA LEU A 121 -0.80 8.65 7.29
C LEU A 121 -0.48 8.41 8.79
N THR A 122 -0.39 9.47 9.60
CA THR A 122 0.02 9.39 11.02
C THR A 122 -1.13 9.39 12.02
N GLU A 123 -2.31 9.94 11.69
CA GLU A 123 -3.50 10.00 12.56
C GLU A 123 -4.21 8.65 12.74
N VAL A 124 -3.68 7.60 12.12
CA VAL A 124 -4.23 6.26 12.11
C VAL A 124 -4.09 5.57 13.47
N SER A 125 -5.23 5.18 14.05
CA SER A 125 -5.35 4.68 15.43
C SER A 125 -4.97 3.19 15.61
N VAL A 126 -4.95 2.41 14.52
CA VAL A 126 -4.67 0.97 14.52
C VAL A 126 -3.40 0.70 13.73
N SER A 127 -2.35 0.20 14.38
CA SER A 127 -1.11 -0.20 13.73
C SER A 127 -1.05 -1.72 13.52
N LEU A 128 -0.43 -2.13 12.41
CA LEU A 128 -0.11 -3.52 12.03
C LEU A 128 -1.28 -4.37 11.53
N ARG A 129 -2.16 -3.80 10.70
CA ARG A 129 -3.03 -4.62 9.85
C ARG A 129 -2.17 -5.54 8.98
N ARG A 130 -2.59 -6.81 8.87
CA ARG A 130 -2.03 -7.78 7.94
C ARG A 130 -3.10 -8.12 6.91
N GLY A 131 -2.72 -8.15 5.65
CA GLY A 131 -3.62 -8.42 4.55
C GLY A 131 -2.95 -8.25 3.20
N ASP A 132 -3.67 -8.59 2.16
CA ASP A 132 -3.27 -8.36 0.77
C ASP A 132 -3.65 -6.95 0.29
N VAL A 133 -3.36 -6.67 -0.98
CA VAL A 133 -3.70 -5.41 -1.64
C VAL A 133 -5.21 -5.17 -1.74
N VAL A 134 -6.05 -6.21 -1.76
CA VAL A 134 -7.51 -6.06 -1.81
C VAL A 134 -8.04 -5.61 -0.45
N ALA A 135 -7.43 -6.06 0.65
CA ALA A 135 -7.74 -5.58 2.00
C ALA A 135 -7.43 -4.08 2.15
N LEU A 136 -6.33 -3.60 1.53
CA LEU A 136 -6.02 -2.18 1.44
C LEU A 136 -7.13 -1.42 0.69
N TYR A 137 -7.56 -1.91 -0.48
CA TYR A 137 -8.62 -1.27 -1.28
C TYR A 137 -9.93 -1.17 -0.49
N ARG A 138 -10.37 -2.26 0.13
CA ARG A 138 -11.58 -2.26 0.97
C ARG A 138 -11.47 -1.27 2.13
N ARG A 139 -10.29 -1.15 2.73
CA ARG A 139 -10.07 -0.21 3.83
C ARG A 139 -10.13 1.24 3.35
N ALA A 140 -9.52 1.54 2.20
CA ALA A 140 -9.58 2.86 1.58
C ALA A 140 -11.02 3.23 1.18
N ALA A 141 -11.78 2.30 0.60
CA ALA A 141 -13.19 2.50 0.26
C ALA A 141 -14.06 2.84 1.48
N ALA A 142 -13.77 2.23 2.64
CA ALA A 142 -14.52 2.50 3.86
C ALA A 142 -14.36 3.95 4.37
N ASP A 143 -13.26 4.63 4.03
CA ASP A 143 -12.96 6.00 4.48
C ASP A 143 -13.36 7.08 3.46
N THR A 144 -13.67 6.73 2.20
CA THR A 144 -14.12 7.72 1.20
C THR A 144 -15.58 8.12 1.38
N GLY A 145 -16.41 7.23 1.96
CA GLY A 145 -17.86 7.44 2.07
C GLY A 145 -18.60 7.44 0.71
N GLU A 146 -17.90 7.15 -0.38
CA GLU A 146 -18.43 7.05 -1.74
C GLU A 146 -18.80 5.59 -2.06
N ASP A 147 -19.89 5.39 -2.80
CA ASP A 147 -20.28 4.06 -3.31
C ASP A 147 -19.49 3.75 -4.61
N LEU A 148 -18.19 3.53 -4.44
CA LEU A 148 -17.28 3.20 -5.55
C LEU A 148 -17.21 1.71 -5.78
N SER A 149 -17.12 1.31 -7.05
CA SER A 149 -16.78 -0.08 -7.37
C SER A 149 -15.37 -0.40 -6.86
N LEU A 150 -15.14 -1.66 -6.47
CA LEU A 150 -13.80 -2.11 -6.04
C LEU A 150 -12.75 -1.90 -7.14
N HIS A 151 -13.17 -1.90 -8.41
CA HIS A 151 -12.32 -1.59 -9.55
C HIS A 151 -11.82 -0.14 -9.53
N ASP A 152 -12.72 0.82 -9.33
CA ASP A 152 -12.36 2.24 -9.27
C ASP A 152 -11.46 2.53 -8.07
N VAL A 153 -11.76 1.94 -6.92
CA VAL A 153 -10.92 2.07 -5.72
C VAL A 153 -9.52 1.52 -5.97
N ALA A 154 -9.41 0.36 -6.63
CA ALA A 154 -8.11 -0.22 -6.97
C ALA A 154 -7.30 0.69 -7.90
N LEU A 155 -7.94 1.32 -8.90
CA LEU A 155 -7.29 2.30 -9.79
C LEU A 155 -6.78 3.51 -9.02
N ARG A 156 -7.63 4.08 -8.16
CA ARG A 156 -7.26 5.23 -7.32
C ARG A 156 -6.12 4.88 -6.37
N CYS A 157 -6.19 3.75 -5.65
CA CYS A 157 -5.12 3.31 -4.76
C CYS A 157 -3.80 3.03 -5.51
N ALA A 158 -3.86 2.36 -6.66
CA ALA A 158 -2.66 2.10 -7.45
C ALA A 158 -1.99 3.39 -7.94
N ALA A 159 -2.78 4.40 -8.35
CA ALA A 159 -2.27 5.71 -8.71
C ALA A 159 -1.60 6.41 -7.52
N VAL A 160 -2.24 6.39 -6.34
CA VAL A 160 -1.68 6.97 -5.11
C VAL A 160 -0.35 6.31 -4.75
N LEU A 161 -0.29 4.97 -4.72
CA LEU A 161 0.91 4.23 -4.35
C LEU A 161 2.06 4.45 -5.35
N ALA A 162 1.74 4.56 -6.65
CA ALA A 162 2.74 4.86 -7.66
C ALA A 162 3.29 6.29 -7.49
N VAL A 163 2.42 7.28 -7.32
CA VAL A 163 2.85 8.68 -7.11
C VAL A 163 3.63 8.83 -5.79
N LEU A 164 3.25 8.08 -4.76
CA LEU A 164 3.99 8.01 -3.50
C LEU A 164 5.41 7.47 -3.73
N GLY A 165 5.55 6.34 -4.43
CA GLY A 165 6.87 5.76 -4.76
C GLY A 165 7.77 6.72 -5.53
N GLU A 166 7.21 7.53 -6.44
CA GLU A 166 7.97 8.59 -7.14
C GLU A 166 8.33 9.77 -6.23
N SER A 167 7.49 10.10 -5.24
CA SER A 167 7.68 11.29 -4.42
C SER A 167 8.69 11.07 -3.28
N LEU A 168 8.94 9.81 -2.91
CA LEU A 168 9.81 9.45 -1.80
C LEU A 168 11.28 9.27 -2.23
N PRO A 169 12.24 9.52 -1.31
CA PRO A 169 13.63 9.14 -1.54
C PRO A 169 13.80 7.62 -1.67
N ALA A 170 14.78 7.19 -2.47
CA ALA A 170 15.00 5.76 -2.75
C ALA A 170 15.21 4.89 -1.49
N HIS A 171 15.85 5.42 -0.45
CA HIS A 171 16.04 4.68 0.81
C HIS A 171 14.73 4.48 1.57
N VAL A 172 13.84 5.47 1.55
CA VAL A 172 12.50 5.37 2.17
C VAL A 172 11.64 4.40 1.38
N VAL A 173 11.71 4.44 0.03
CA VAL A 173 11.01 3.47 -0.83
C VAL A 173 11.48 2.05 -0.55
N ALA A 174 12.79 1.82 -0.45
CA ALA A 174 13.35 0.50 -0.15
C ALA A 174 12.83 -0.05 1.19
N ARG A 175 12.90 0.78 2.25
CA ARG A 175 12.38 0.40 3.57
C ARG A 175 10.87 0.13 3.53
N LEU A 176 10.11 0.99 2.87
CA LEU A 176 8.67 0.82 2.68
C LEU A 176 8.34 -0.50 1.97
N THR A 177 9.09 -0.88 0.94
CA THR A 177 8.88 -2.13 0.21
C THR A 177 9.29 -3.38 0.99
N ASP A 178 10.25 -3.25 1.91
CA ASP A 178 10.66 -4.37 2.79
C ASP A 178 9.62 -4.66 3.88
N GLU A 179 8.88 -3.65 4.33
CA GLU A 179 7.86 -3.79 5.38
C GLU A 179 6.47 -4.15 4.83
N LEU A 180 6.16 -3.77 3.59
CA LEU A 180 4.85 -4.01 2.97
C LEU A 180 4.72 -5.41 2.35
N PRO A 181 3.50 -5.97 2.25
CA PRO A 181 3.23 -7.16 1.44
C PRO A 181 3.65 -6.98 -0.02
N ASP A 182 4.17 -8.05 -0.64
CA ASP A 182 4.70 -8.06 -2.03
C ASP A 182 3.77 -7.38 -3.05
N ASP A 183 2.47 -7.65 -2.96
CA ASP A 183 1.47 -7.10 -3.91
C ASP A 183 1.31 -5.57 -3.78
N ILE A 184 1.47 -5.03 -2.57
CA ILE A 184 1.42 -3.58 -2.30
C ILE A 184 2.76 -2.95 -2.68
N ALA A 185 3.88 -3.58 -2.27
CA ALA A 185 5.23 -3.14 -2.61
C ALA A 185 5.43 -3.04 -4.14
N ALA A 186 4.87 -3.98 -4.92
CA ALA A 186 4.93 -3.96 -6.37
C ALA A 186 4.29 -2.70 -6.98
N LEU A 187 3.22 -2.16 -6.39
CA LEU A 187 2.55 -0.94 -6.84
C LEU A 187 3.36 0.32 -6.53
N VAL A 188 4.11 0.32 -5.42
CA VAL A 188 5.03 1.42 -5.06
C VAL A 188 6.21 1.47 -6.04
N VAL A 189 6.80 0.32 -6.37
CA VAL A 189 8.00 0.21 -7.23
C VAL A 189 7.70 0.34 -8.71
N LEU A 190 6.47 0.01 -9.14
CA LEU A 190 6.01 0.15 -10.53
C LEU A 190 6.27 1.55 -11.12
N ALA A 191 6.30 2.56 -10.26
CA ALA A 191 6.50 3.96 -10.60
C ALA A 191 7.95 4.30 -10.97
N ASP A 192 8.93 3.58 -10.41
CA ASP A 192 10.36 3.86 -10.58
C ASP A 192 10.88 3.52 -11.99
N ARG A 193 10.26 2.53 -12.66
CA ARG A 193 10.65 2.09 -14.00
C ARG A 193 10.49 3.15 -15.10
N ARG A 194 9.84 4.28 -14.83
CA ARG A 194 9.72 5.41 -15.76
C ARG A 194 10.90 6.40 -15.70
N ARG A 195 11.81 6.30 -14.72
CA ARG A 195 13.00 7.18 -14.62
C ARG A 195 14.25 6.64 -15.31
N SER A 196 14.28 5.35 -15.61
CA SER A 196 15.45 4.67 -16.21
C SER A 196 15.33 4.44 -17.72
N GLY A 197 14.33 5.04 -18.38
CA GLY A 197 14.09 4.95 -19.82
C GLY A 197 14.36 6.26 -20.53
#